data_AF-A0A9P0PJS3-F1
#
_entry.id   AF-A0A9P0PJS3-F1
#
_cell.length_a   1.000
_cell.length_b   1.000
_cell.length_c   1.000
_cell.angle_alpha   90.00
_cell.angle_beta   90.00
_cell.angle_gamma   90.00
#
_symmetry.space_group_name_H-M   'P 1'
#
loop_
_entity.id
_entity.type
_entity.pdbx_description
1 polymer ?
#
loop_
_entity_poly.entity_id
_entity_poly.type
_entity_poly.pdbx_seq_one_letter_code
_entity_poly.pdbx_strand_id
1 'polypeptide(L)'
;MLSAYLEYIQYHNPEHFLSIDEIYLGPKAAAELTKHGLKETVRNNIKTKCLNFYIEAVDQLHKRIPFNSRETKIRQLLLTISSPPIIKTTESIAPLAFWFPNLVINDINTLDREYKHLKLSNFDFSLDETEFWKEVCNAQGVIIVLFFQSLQTL
;
A
#
# COMPACT_ATOMS: atom_id res chain seq x y z
N MET A 1 5.33 -1.23 -3.03
CA MET A 1 6.25 -2.23 -2.43
C MET A 1 6.32 -2.08 -0.90
N LEU A 2 5.18 -2.01 -0.19
CA LEU A 2 5.13 -1.79 1.28
C LEU A 2 4.31 -2.86 2.03
N SER A 3 3.45 -3.61 1.35
CA SER A 3 2.53 -4.56 1.99
C SER A 3 3.14 -5.92 2.35
N ALA A 4 4.33 -6.26 1.84
CA ALA A 4 4.92 -7.60 2.01
C ALA A 4 5.59 -7.82 3.36
N TYR A 5 5.77 -6.76 4.17
CA TYR A 5 6.57 -6.82 5.38
C TYR A 5 5.75 -6.69 6.67
N LEU A 6 4.49 -6.24 6.61
CA LEU A 6 3.66 -6.02 7.80
C LEU A 6 3.46 -7.31 8.61
N GLU A 7 3.36 -8.46 7.95
CA GLU A 7 3.21 -9.78 8.59
C GLU A 7 4.40 -10.12 9.51
N TYR A 8 5.61 -9.66 9.19
CA TYR A 8 6.85 -10.02 9.88
C TYR A 8 7.39 -8.91 10.79
N ILE A 9 6.65 -7.81 10.96
CA ILE A 9 7.08 -6.74 11.86
C ILE A 9 7.13 -7.28 13.28
N GLN A 10 8.33 -7.27 13.86
CA GLN A 10 8.55 -7.62 15.27
C GLN A 10 8.31 -6.39 16.16
N TYR A 11 7.08 -5.88 16.19
CA TYR A 11 6.71 -4.65 16.93
C TYR A 11 6.75 -4.82 18.46
N HIS A 12 6.99 -6.03 18.97
CA HIS A 12 7.27 -6.30 20.37
C HIS A 12 8.77 -6.38 20.70
N ASN A 13 9.66 -6.42 19.70
CA ASN A 13 11.10 -6.52 19.93
C ASN A 13 11.67 -5.13 20.29
N PRO A 14 12.13 -4.91 21.55
CA PRO A 14 12.63 -3.61 21.97
C PRO A 14 13.91 -3.18 21.23
N GLU A 15 14.67 -4.11 20.67
CA GLU A 15 15.88 -3.81 19.88
C GLU A 15 15.55 -3.07 18.57
N HIS A 16 14.30 -3.12 18.13
CA HIS A 16 13.82 -2.43 16.93
C HIS A 16 13.14 -1.10 17.24
N PHE A 17 13.08 -0.70 18.52
CA PHE A 17 12.44 0.56 18.90
C PHE A 17 13.38 1.73 18.59
N LEU A 18 12.78 2.82 18.11
CA LEU A 18 13.47 4.10 18.03
C LEU A 18 13.88 4.56 19.43
N SER A 19 14.95 5.37 19.50
CA SER A 19 15.32 6.00 20.76
C SER A 19 14.18 6.89 21.27
N ILE A 20 14.12 7.12 22.58
CA ILE A 20 13.09 7.95 23.20
C ILE A 20 12.98 9.34 22.54
N ASP A 21 14.07 9.87 21.99
CA ASP A 21 14.09 11.17 21.35
C ASP A 21 13.54 11.20 19.94
N GLU A 22 13.48 10.05 19.29
CA GLU A 22 13.01 9.88 17.91
C GLU A 22 11.55 9.44 17.84
N ILE A 23 10.91 9.16 18.99
CA ILE A 23 9.49 8.81 19.04
C ILE A 23 8.65 9.99 18.51
N TYR A 24 7.90 9.74 17.44
CA TYR A 24 6.96 10.70 16.90
C TYR A 24 5.75 10.88 17.83
N LEU A 25 5.45 12.11 18.22
CA LEU A 25 4.34 12.45 19.13
C LEU A 25 3.22 13.25 18.44
N GLY A 26 3.39 13.51 17.14
CA GLY A 26 2.56 14.49 16.44
C GLY A 26 2.97 15.94 16.77
N PRO A 27 2.70 16.89 15.86
CA PRO A 27 3.18 18.26 15.97
C PRO A 27 2.62 19.00 17.20
N LYS A 28 1.35 18.76 17.55
CA LYS A 28 0.70 19.42 18.70
C LYS A 28 1.30 18.97 20.04
N ALA A 29 1.42 17.67 20.26
CA ALA A 29 1.98 17.17 21.52
C ALA A 29 3.47 17.49 21.65
N ALA A 30 4.23 17.43 20.55
CA ALA A 30 5.64 17.84 20.53
C ALA A 30 5.82 19.32 20.90
N ALA A 31 4.97 20.22 20.36
CA ALA A 31 4.99 21.63 20.71
C ALA A 31 4.70 21.88 22.20
N GLU A 32 3.66 21.24 22.75
CA GLU A 32 3.29 21.39 24.16
C GLU A 32 4.36 20.85 25.12
N LEU A 33 4.98 19.71 24.80
CA LEU A 33 6.08 19.13 25.58
C LEU A 33 7.33 20.04 25.63
N THR A 34 7.51 20.87 24.61
CA THR A 34 8.61 21.84 24.54
C THR A 34 8.30 23.09 25.34
N LYS A 35 7.05 23.55 25.31
CA LYS A 35 6.58 24.78 25.95
C LYS A 35 6.59 24.76 27.47
N HIS A 36 6.32 23.60 28.09
CA HIS A 36 6.03 23.52 29.52
C HIS A 36 7.23 23.37 30.47
N GLY A 37 8.47 23.47 30.00
CA GLY A 37 9.66 23.40 30.87
C GLY A 37 9.71 22.14 31.75
N LEU A 38 9.15 21.04 31.24
CA LEU A 38 9.03 19.78 31.99
C LEU A 38 10.42 19.21 32.28
N LYS A 39 10.56 18.62 33.48
CA LYS A 39 11.74 17.82 33.80
C LYS A 39 11.87 16.68 32.78
N GLU A 40 13.11 16.39 32.40
CA GLU A 40 13.44 15.35 31.42
C GLU A 40 12.84 13.98 31.80
N THR A 41 12.82 13.66 33.10
CA THR A 41 12.20 12.42 33.61
C THR A 41 10.70 12.32 33.30
N VAL A 42 9.97 13.43 33.41
CA VAL A 42 8.53 13.49 33.11
C VAL A 42 8.29 13.39 31.60
N ARG A 43 9.12 14.07 30.80
CA ARG A 43 9.08 14.00 29.34
C ARG A 43 9.29 12.56 28.86
N ASN A 44 10.32 11.88 29.36
CA ASN A 44 10.64 10.51 28.96
C ASN A 44 9.57 9.51 29.39
N ASN A 45 8.93 9.73 30.54
CA ASN A 45 7.76 8.94 30.95
C ASN A 45 6.60 9.10 29.97
N ILE A 46 6.28 10.33 29.55
CA ILE A 46 5.22 10.58 28.55
C ILE A 46 5.55 9.89 27.22
N LYS A 47 6.79 10.05 26.72
CA LYS A 47 7.21 9.41 25.47
C LYS A 47 7.15 7.87 25.55
N THR A 48 7.55 7.30 26.68
CA THR A 48 7.45 5.85 26.93
C THR A 48 5.99 5.38 26.90
N LYS A 49 5.06 6.15 27.48
CA LYS A 49 3.62 5.85 27.40
C LYS A 49 3.10 5.92 25.96
N CYS A 50 3.57 6.87 25.16
CA CYS A 50 3.22 6.95 23.75
C CYS A 50 3.76 5.75 22.95
N LEU A 51 4.99 5.31 23.22
CA LEU A 51 5.54 4.09 22.63
C LEU A 51 4.68 2.87 22.95
N ASN A 52 4.31 2.68 24.23
CA ASN A 52 3.43 1.59 24.64
C ASN A 52 2.06 1.65 23.95
N PHE A 53 1.51 2.85 23.75
CA PHE A 53 0.29 3.04 22.98
C PHE A 53 0.47 2.61 21.52
N TYR A 54 1.58 2.94 20.87
CA TYR A 54 1.85 2.50 19.50
C TYR A 54 2.01 0.99 19.38
N ILE A 55 2.72 0.36 20.33
CA ILE A 55 2.86 -1.10 20.38
C ILE A 55 1.48 -1.76 20.46
N GLU A 56 0.63 -1.30 21.39
CA GLU A 56 -0.73 -1.81 21.53
C GLU A 56 -1.57 -1.54 20.28
N ALA A 57 -1.47 -0.35 19.68
CA ALA A 57 -2.21 -0.03 18.46
C ALA A 57 -1.83 -0.98 17.30
N VAL A 58 -0.54 -1.27 17.12
CA VAL A 58 -0.07 -2.24 16.12
C VAL A 58 -0.56 -3.65 16.47
N ASP A 59 -0.53 -4.05 17.73
CA ASP A 59 -1.06 -5.33 18.19
C ASP A 59 -2.54 -5.51 17.84
N GLN A 60 -3.32 -4.47 18.12
CA GLN A 60 -4.74 -4.39 17.84
C GLN A 60 -5.05 -4.39 16.33
N LEU A 61 -4.16 -3.84 15.50
CA LEU A 61 -4.23 -3.94 14.04
C LEU A 61 -3.93 -5.37 13.57
N HIS A 62 -2.87 -6.00 14.07
CA HIS A 62 -2.51 -7.40 13.74
C HIS A 62 -3.61 -8.39 14.09
N LYS A 63 -4.33 -8.17 15.21
CA LYS A 63 -5.45 -9.01 15.63
C LYS A 63 -6.69 -8.88 14.74
N ARG A 64 -6.95 -7.69 14.18
CA ARG A 64 -8.18 -7.40 13.42
C ARG A 64 -8.01 -7.48 11.92
N ILE A 65 -6.82 -7.16 11.42
CA ILE A 65 -6.50 -7.21 10.00
C ILE A 65 -5.75 -8.51 9.77
N PRO A 66 -6.33 -9.45 9.01
CA PRO A 66 -5.69 -10.73 8.80
C PRO A 66 -4.63 -10.57 7.71
N PHE A 67 -3.49 -9.97 8.05
CA PHE A 67 -2.39 -9.68 7.12
C PHE A 67 -1.86 -10.93 6.41
N ASN A 68 -2.00 -12.11 7.04
CA ASN A 68 -1.66 -13.42 6.47
C ASN A 68 -2.85 -14.14 5.80
N SER A 69 -4.04 -13.52 5.77
CA SER A 69 -5.16 -14.13 5.04
C SER A 69 -4.83 -14.28 3.57
N ARG A 70 -5.41 -15.32 2.96
CA ARG A 70 -5.32 -15.53 1.52
C ARG A 70 -5.84 -14.30 0.78
N GLU A 71 -6.91 -13.69 1.28
CA GLU A 71 -7.58 -12.53 0.71
C GLU A 71 -6.67 -11.30 0.70
N THR A 72 -6.00 -10.98 1.83
CA THR A 72 -5.04 -9.86 1.89
C THR A 72 -3.83 -10.10 0.97
N LYS A 73 -3.34 -11.34 0.90
CA LYS A 73 -2.23 -11.71 -0.02
C LYS A 73 -2.64 -11.60 -1.49
N ILE A 74 -3.86 -12.02 -1.84
CA ILE A 74 -4.42 -11.84 -3.18
C ILE A 74 -4.56 -10.36 -3.50
N ARG A 75 -5.18 -9.55 -2.63
CA ARG A 75 -5.28 -8.09 -2.81
C ARG A 75 -3.92 -7.44 -3.04
N GLN A 76 -2.92 -7.82 -2.26
CA GLN A 76 -1.57 -7.32 -2.42
C GLN A 76 -0.94 -7.72 -3.76
N LEU A 77 -1.13 -8.98 -4.18
CA LEU A 77 -0.68 -9.44 -5.49
C LEU A 77 -1.34 -8.62 -6.60
N LEU A 78 -2.66 -8.40 -6.50
CA LEU A 78 -3.45 -7.59 -7.44
C LEU A 78 -2.99 -6.12 -7.50
N LEU A 79 -2.64 -5.51 -6.37
CA LEU A 79 -2.05 -4.16 -6.37
C LEU A 79 -0.66 -4.15 -7.02
N THR A 80 0.14 -5.20 -6.78
CA THR A 80 1.51 -5.28 -7.31
C THR A 80 1.54 -5.37 -8.83
N ILE A 81 0.68 -6.20 -9.42
CA ILE A 81 0.55 -6.31 -10.88
C ILE A 81 -0.02 -5.05 -11.55
N SER A 82 -0.69 -4.19 -10.77
CA SER A 82 -1.25 -2.92 -11.21
C SER A 82 -0.21 -1.78 -11.19
N SER A 83 1.01 -2.07 -10.72
CA SER A 83 2.06 -1.05 -10.63
C SER A 83 2.70 -0.78 -11.99
N PRO A 84 2.98 0.49 -12.35
CA PRO A 84 3.47 0.85 -13.69
C PRO A 84 4.76 0.11 -14.10
N PRO A 85 5.78 -0.06 -13.23
CA PRO A 85 6.99 -0.81 -13.59
C PRO A 85 6.72 -2.28 -13.93
N ILE A 86 5.77 -2.91 -13.23
CA ILE A 86 5.39 -4.31 -13.49
C ILE A 86 4.55 -4.41 -14.77
N ILE A 87 3.71 -3.42 -15.05
CA ILE A 87 2.94 -3.39 -16.30
C ILE A 87 3.87 -3.39 -17.52
N LYS A 88 4.93 -2.58 -17.48
CA LYS A 88 5.91 -2.45 -18.56
C LYS A 88 6.65 -3.76 -18.85
N THR A 89 6.95 -4.56 -17.82
CA THR A 89 7.71 -5.81 -17.96
C THR A 89 6.84 -7.02 -18.25
N THR A 90 5.60 -7.03 -17.78
CA THR A 90 4.67 -8.17 -17.93
C THR A 90 4.19 -8.30 -19.37
N GLU A 91 4.38 -9.48 -19.99
CA GLU A 91 4.09 -9.71 -21.41
C GLU A 91 2.59 -9.69 -21.75
N SER A 92 1.77 -10.27 -20.87
CA SER A 92 0.34 -10.49 -21.09
C SER A 92 -0.40 -10.48 -19.76
N ILE A 93 -1.61 -9.92 -19.75
CA ILE A 93 -2.53 -9.95 -18.60
C ILE A 93 -3.53 -11.12 -18.69
N ALA A 94 -3.57 -11.83 -19.83
CA ALA A 94 -4.50 -12.93 -20.06
C ALA A 94 -4.46 -14.04 -18.99
N PRO A 95 -3.28 -14.49 -18.50
CA PRO A 95 -3.22 -15.52 -17.44
C PRO A 95 -3.89 -15.07 -16.14
N LEU A 96 -3.86 -13.77 -15.84
CA LEU A 96 -4.55 -13.21 -14.69
C LEU A 96 -6.05 -13.10 -14.98
N ALA A 97 -6.41 -12.49 -16.11
CA ALA A 97 -7.80 -12.27 -16.50
C ALA A 97 -8.63 -13.57 -16.53
N PHE A 98 -7.99 -14.69 -16.88
CA PHE A 98 -8.56 -16.04 -16.82
C PHE A 98 -9.14 -16.40 -15.43
N TRP A 99 -8.48 -15.97 -14.35
CA TRP A 99 -8.93 -16.24 -12.97
C TRP A 99 -10.04 -15.31 -12.49
N PHE A 100 -10.31 -14.22 -13.22
CA PHE A 100 -11.31 -13.21 -12.86
C PHE A 100 -12.34 -13.01 -13.98
N PRO A 101 -13.05 -14.08 -14.43
CA PRO A 101 -13.95 -14.00 -15.57
C PRO A 101 -15.08 -12.97 -15.38
N ASN A 102 -15.51 -12.74 -14.14
CA ASN A 102 -16.55 -11.76 -13.81
C ASN A 102 -16.07 -10.30 -13.91
N LEU A 103 -14.77 -10.05 -13.95
CA LEU A 103 -14.19 -8.71 -14.13
C LEU A 103 -13.88 -8.42 -15.60
N VAL A 104 -13.82 -9.46 -16.43
CA VAL A 104 -13.59 -9.31 -17.88
C VAL A 104 -14.95 -9.03 -18.52
N ILE A 105 -15.24 -7.74 -18.73
CA ILE A 105 -16.52 -7.27 -19.29
C ILE A 105 -16.74 -7.80 -20.72
N ASN A 106 -15.65 -8.01 -21.46
CA ASN A 106 -15.65 -8.51 -22.84
C ASN A 106 -14.90 -9.84 -22.94
N ASP A 107 -14.06 -10.01 -23.97
CA ASP A 107 -13.19 -11.16 -24.13
C ASP A 107 -11.77 -10.88 -23.61
N ILE A 108 -11.10 -11.95 -23.14
CA ILE A 108 -9.74 -11.89 -22.61
C ILE A 108 -8.75 -11.37 -23.65
N ASN A 109 -8.94 -11.65 -24.94
CA ASN A 109 -8.01 -11.18 -25.98
C ASN A 109 -8.14 -9.68 -26.22
N THR A 110 -9.35 -9.11 -26.13
CA THR A 110 -9.54 -7.65 -26.20
C THR A 110 -8.87 -6.97 -25.02
N LEU A 111 -9.03 -7.49 -23.79
CA LEU A 111 -8.34 -6.96 -22.61
C LEU A 111 -6.81 -7.05 -22.77
N ASP A 112 -6.29 -8.18 -23.23
CA ASP A 112 -4.85 -8.38 -23.43
C ASP A 112 -4.27 -7.51 -24.56
N ARG A 113 -5.05 -7.26 -25.61
CA ARG A 113 -4.68 -6.32 -26.68
C ARG A 113 -4.59 -4.89 -26.17
N GLU A 114 -5.57 -4.44 -25.38
CA GLU A 114 -5.52 -3.11 -24.74
C GLU A 114 -4.32 -3.00 -23.81
N TYR A 115 -4.04 -4.05 -23.05
CA TYR A 115 -2.88 -4.13 -22.16
C TYR A 115 -1.55 -3.99 -22.92
N LYS A 116 -1.40 -4.69 -24.05
CA LYS A 116 -0.22 -4.54 -24.92
C LYS A 116 -0.14 -3.15 -25.53
N HIS A 117 -1.27 -2.54 -25.89
CA HIS A 117 -1.30 -1.18 -26.43
C HIS A 117 -0.88 -0.14 -25.39
N LEU A 118 -1.34 -0.28 -24.13
CA LEU A 118 -0.92 0.54 -23.00
C LEU A 118 0.61 0.55 -22.87
N LYS A 119 1.26 -0.61 -22.96
CA LYS A 119 2.73 -0.74 -22.88
C LYS A 119 3.49 -0.04 -24.01
N LEU A 120 2.90 0.02 -25.20
CA LEU A 120 3.48 0.66 -26.38
C LEU A 120 3.19 2.16 -26.44
N SER A 121 2.35 2.67 -25.53
CA SER A 121 2.00 4.07 -25.46
C SER A 121 3.09 4.88 -24.75
N ASN A 122 3.14 6.18 -25.01
CA ASN A 122 4.15 7.10 -24.46
C ASN A 122 3.85 7.52 -23.01
N PHE A 123 3.38 6.60 -22.17
CA PHE A 123 3.17 6.89 -20.74
C PHE A 123 4.46 6.82 -19.95
N ASP A 124 4.52 7.61 -18.88
CA ASP A 124 5.62 7.53 -17.93
C ASP A 124 5.36 6.44 -16.87
N PHE A 125 5.96 5.27 -17.08
CA PHE A 125 5.89 4.14 -16.16
C PHE A 125 6.76 4.31 -14.89
N SER A 126 7.38 5.48 -14.68
CA SER A 126 8.09 5.82 -13.45
C SER A 126 7.23 6.58 -12.43
N LEU A 127 6.04 7.03 -12.84
CA LEU A 127 5.06 7.68 -11.97
C LEU A 127 4.58 6.75 -10.85
N ASP A 128 4.06 7.35 -9.77
CA ASP A 128 3.36 6.57 -8.77
C ASP A 128 2.06 5.98 -9.35
N GLU A 129 1.57 4.92 -8.72
CA GLU A 129 0.40 4.18 -9.21
C GLU A 129 -0.84 5.07 -9.40
N THR A 130 -1.06 6.03 -8.52
CA THR A 130 -2.25 6.90 -8.58
C THR A 130 -2.13 7.90 -9.73
N GLU A 131 -0.96 8.51 -9.90
CA GLU A 131 -0.71 9.46 -10.99
C GLU A 131 -0.74 8.77 -12.35
N PHE A 132 -0.07 7.61 -12.47
CA PHE A 132 -0.08 6.82 -13.69
C PHE A 132 -1.50 6.46 -14.14
N TRP A 133 -2.32 5.90 -13.24
CA TRP A 133 -3.68 5.50 -13.60
C TRP A 133 -4.58 6.69 -13.93
N LYS A 134 -4.34 7.88 -13.35
CA LYS A 134 -5.02 9.11 -13.77
C LYS A 134 -4.68 9.48 -15.21
N GLU A 135 -3.40 9.40 -15.59
CA GLU A 135 -2.99 9.66 -16.99
C GLU A 135 -3.63 8.68 -17.96
N VAL A 136 -3.61 7.39 -17.63
CA VAL A 136 -4.23 6.33 -18.45
C VAL A 136 -5.75 6.55 -18.57
N CYS A 137 -6.44 6.88 -17.48
CA CYS A 137 -7.88 7.21 -17.50
C CYS A 137 -8.20 8.39 -18.42
N ASN A 138 -7.32 9.38 -18.48
CA ASN A 138 -7.51 10.57 -19.31
C ASN A 138 -7.22 10.30 -20.80
N ALA A 139 -6.42 9.28 -21.11
CA ALA A 139 -5.86 9.04 -22.45
C ALA A 139 -6.43 7.81 -23.18
N GLN A 140 -6.93 6.78 -22.48
CA GLN A 140 -7.31 5.49 -23.08
C GLN A 140 -8.72 4.98 -22.70
N GLY A 141 -9.16 3.98 -23.47
CA GLY A 141 -10.48 3.35 -23.38
C GLY A 141 -10.78 2.67 -22.04
N VAL A 142 -12.08 2.54 -21.80
CA VAL A 142 -12.73 2.27 -20.50
C VAL A 142 -12.41 0.87 -19.95
N ILE A 143 -12.10 -0.14 -20.78
CA ILE A 143 -12.13 -1.55 -20.36
C ILE A 143 -10.92 -1.93 -19.50
N ILE A 144 -9.69 -1.67 -19.95
CA ILE A 144 -8.50 -1.94 -19.12
C ILE A 144 -8.53 -1.14 -17.81
N VAL A 145 -9.00 0.10 -17.85
CA VAL A 145 -9.16 0.95 -16.67
C VAL A 145 -10.18 0.35 -15.70
N LEU A 146 -11.35 -0.07 -16.19
CA LEU A 146 -12.38 -0.70 -15.35
C LEU A 146 -11.91 -2.02 -14.76
N PHE A 147 -11.14 -2.82 -15.50
CA PHE A 147 -10.57 -4.07 -14.99
C PHE A 147 -9.66 -3.79 -13.79
N PHE A 148 -8.72 -2.85 -13.91
CA PHE A 148 -7.80 -2.51 -12.82
C PHE A 148 -8.49 -1.79 -11.64
N GLN A 149 -9.46 -0.92 -11.90
CA GLN A 149 -10.29 -0.33 -10.82
C GLN A 149 -11.10 -1.41 -10.08
N SER A 150 -11.65 -2.38 -10.80
CA SER A 150 -12.40 -3.49 -10.18
C SER A 150 -11.48 -4.39 -9.35
N LEU A 151 -10.25 -4.64 -9.81
CA LEU A 151 -9.23 -5.36 -9.04
C LEU A 151 -8.83 -4.65 -7.74
N GLN A 152 -8.85 -3.31 -7.70
CA GLN A 152 -8.54 -2.54 -6.50
C GLN A 152 -9.68 -2.54 -5.46
N THR A 153 -10.91 -2.83 -5.88
CA THR A 153 -12.09 -2.87 -4.99
C THR A 153 -12.39 -4.25 -4.40
N LEU A 154 -12.01 -5.32 -5.11
CA LEU A 154 -12.01 -6.73 -4.63
C LEU A 154 -11.09 -6.96 -3.45
#